data_AF-X1UCJ0-F1
#
_entry.id   AF-X1UCJ0-F1
#
_cell.length_a   1.000
_cell.length_b   1.000
_cell.length_c   1.000
_cell.angle_alpha   90.00
_cell.angle_beta   90.00
_cell.angle_gamma   90.00
#
_symmetry.space_group_name_H-M   'P 1'
#
loop_
_entity.id
_entity.type
_entity.pdbx_description
1 polymer ?
#
loop_
_entity_poly.entity_id
_entity_poly.type
_entity_poly.pdbx_seq_one_letter_code
_entity_poly.pdbx_strand_id
1 'polypeptide(L)'
;MILERIYQIRDAVYAVKNLKHRQLFLLGLVAMVGEVSKTTKGGGWLRLSPDKAYNIQDVDSIFMAEVEKMIRDLEVSPIRAPHPGTWKAFKADSRSLPGNETFSAVITSPPYLNRHDYTRIFLLELAIPFLMTEIALKRLRYTTLRSHVEAKRQFNNGNYSQPRKLVDVLKELQNRPLNNERLPTMIAGYFEDMYLMLRELYRLTEPGGKVV
;
A
#
# COMPACT_ATOMS: atom_id res chain seq x y z
N MET A 1 24.87 14.99 6.70
CA MET A 1 24.54 13.60 7.17
C MET A 1 23.73 12.85 6.09
N ILE A 2 23.60 11.51 6.12
CA ILE A 2 22.80 10.76 5.13
C ILE A 2 21.36 11.30 5.04
N LEU A 3 20.67 11.44 6.18
CA LEU A 3 19.29 11.94 6.22
C LEU A 3 19.13 13.32 5.58
N GLU A 4 20.06 14.22 5.88
CA GLU A 4 20.10 15.57 5.29
C GLU A 4 20.26 15.50 3.78
N ARG A 5 21.13 14.61 3.26
CA ARG A 5 21.28 14.42 1.82
C ARG A 5 20.01 13.88 1.16
N ILE A 6 19.33 12.94 1.81
CA ILE A 6 18.02 12.44 1.33
C ILE A 6 16.99 13.58 1.26
N TYR A 7 16.95 14.47 2.25
CA TYR A 7 16.08 15.63 2.23
C TYR A 7 16.45 16.63 1.12
N GLN A 8 17.73 16.85 0.86
CA GLN A 8 18.17 17.67 -0.28
C GLN A 8 17.71 17.10 -1.62
N ILE A 9 17.88 15.78 -1.83
CA ILE A 9 17.37 15.09 -3.03
C ILE A 9 15.86 15.27 -3.12
N ARG A 10 15.14 15.04 -2.02
CA ARG A 10 13.68 15.21 -1.97
C ARG A 10 13.27 16.61 -2.39
N ASP A 11 13.87 17.65 -1.81
CA ASP A 11 13.50 19.03 -2.12
C ASP A 11 13.80 19.36 -3.58
N ALA A 12 14.91 18.85 -4.14
CA ALA A 12 15.20 18.93 -5.57
C ALA A 12 14.14 18.22 -6.43
N VAL A 13 13.70 17.03 -6.04
CA VAL A 13 12.61 16.30 -6.71
C VAL A 13 11.32 17.14 -6.71
N TYR A 14 10.93 17.70 -5.56
CA TYR A 14 9.72 18.53 -5.46
C TYR A 14 9.82 19.86 -6.23
N ALA A 15 11.04 20.37 -6.47
CA ALA A 15 11.27 21.55 -7.29
C ALA A 15 11.10 21.29 -8.81
N VAL A 16 11.11 20.02 -9.27
CA VAL A 16 10.91 19.67 -10.69
C VAL A 16 9.52 20.11 -11.15
N LYS A 17 9.44 21.07 -12.08
CA LYS A 17 8.17 21.67 -12.54
C LYS A 17 7.26 20.68 -13.26
N ASN A 18 7.82 19.81 -14.10
CA ASN A 18 7.03 18.82 -14.83
C ASN A 18 6.53 17.73 -13.86
N LEU A 19 5.20 17.58 -13.75
CA LEU A 19 4.58 16.64 -12.81
C LEU A 19 4.96 15.18 -13.07
N LYS A 20 5.03 14.76 -14.33
CA LYS A 20 5.38 13.37 -14.69
C LYS A 20 6.82 13.05 -14.30
N HIS A 21 7.74 13.97 -14.59
CA HIS A 21 9.15 13.81 -14.20
C HIS A 21 9.29 13.80 -12.68
N ARG A 22 8.61 14.71 -11.98
CA ARG A 22 8.57 14.74 -10.52
C ARG A 22 8.08 13.42 -9.94
N GLN A 23 7.01 12.84 -10.49
CA GLN A 23 6.47 11.55 -10.03
C GLN A 23 7.43 10.38 -10.27
N LEU A 24 8.11 10.36 -11.42
CA LEU A 24 9.15 9.37 -11.70
C LEU A 24 10.30 9.46 -10.69
N PHE A 25 10.83 10.67 -10.46
CA PHE A 25 11.90 10.88 -9.48
C PHE A 25 11.45 10.61 -8.04
N LEU A 26 10.20 10.91 -7.70
CA LEU A 26 9.63 10.58 -6.40
C LEU A 26 9.55 9.07 -6.19
N LEU A 27 9.27 8.28 -7.24
CA LEU A 27 9.32 6.83 -7.19
C LEU A 27 10.76 6.34 -6.96
N GLY A 28 11.75 6.93 -7.62
CA GLY A 28 13.19 6.69 -7.35
C GLY A 28 13.56 6.95 -5.89
N LEU A 29 13.06 8.05 -5.32
CA LEU A 29 13.30 8.40 -3.93
C LEU A 29 12.67 7.38 -2.98
N VAL A 30 11.42 6.96 -3.24
CA VAL A 30 10.74 5.91 -2.48
C VAL A 30 11.52 4.60 -2.52
N ALA A 31 12.03 4.20 -3.68
CA ALA A 31 12.80 2.97 -3.85
C ALA A 31 14.12 2.99 -3.06
N MET A 32 14.85 4.12 -3.11
CA MET A 32 16.14 4.26 -2.44
C MET A 32 16.02 4.29 -0.91
N VAL A 33 15.00 4.94 -0.34
CA VAL A 33 14.98 5.29 1.10
C VAL A 33 15.21 4.08 2.03
N GLY A 34 14.62 2.93 1.72
CA GLY A 34 14.83 1.72 2.51
C GLY A 34 16.27 1.21 2.43
N GLU A 35 16.89 1.32 1.24
CA GLU A 35 18.24 0.85 0.95
C GLU A 35 19.30 1.65 1.69
N VAL A 36 19.21 2.99 1.69
CA VAL A 36 20.19 3.89 2.34
C VAL A 36 19.92 4.12 3.83
N SER A 37 18.94 3.41 4.40
CA SER A 37 18.61 3.47 5.82
C SER A 37 19.30 2.37 6.61
N LYS A 38 19.58 2.64 7.90
CA LYS A 38 20.01 1.61 8.88
C LYS A 38 18.85 0.73 9.34
N THR A 39 17.97 0.35 8.41
CA THR A 39 16.78 -0.44 8.73
C THR A 39 16.58 -1.59 7.76
N THR A 40 15.84 -2.60 8.23
CA THR A 40 15.40 -3.74 7.44
C THR A 40 13.92 -4.02 7.70
N LYS A 41 13.23 -4.56 6.68
CA LYS A 41 11.82 -4.94 6.77
C LYS A 41 11.72 -6.29 7.48
N GLY A 42 11.37 -6.29 8.76
CA GLY A 42 10.94 -7.49 9.47
C GLY A 42 9.48 -7.81 9.15
N GLY A 43 9.04 -9.07 9.37
CA GLY A 43 7.69 -9.59 9.07
C GLY A 43 6.53 -8.96 9.87
N GLY A 44 6.50 -7.63 10.01
CA GLY A 44 5.50 -6.84 10.72
C GLY A 44 6.01 -5.47 11.18
N TRP A 45 7.33 -5.24 11.17
CA TRP A 45 7.96 -4.04 11.74
C TRP A 45 9.24 -3.69 11.01
N LEU A 46 9.55 -2.40 10.97
CA LEU A 46 10.87 -1.91 10.63
C LEU A 46 11.85 -2.21 11.77
N ARG A 47 12.97 -2.86 11.47
CA ARG A 47 14.01 -3.20 12.45
C ARG A 47 15.24 -2.36 12.21
N LEU A 48 15.89 -1.92 13.29
CA LEU A 48 17.21 -1.31 13.18
C LEU A 48 18.23 -2.37 12.78
N SER A 49 19.13 -1.99 11.88
CA SER A 49 20.25 -2.80 11.42
C SER A 49 21.49 -1.91 11.51
N PRO A 50 22.11 -1.82 12.69
CA PRO A 50 23.18 -0.86 12.97
C PRO A 50 24.45 -1.15 12.14
N ASP A 51 24.63 -2.41 11.76
CA ASP A 51 25.78 -2.92 11.00
C ASP A 51 25.76 -2.52 9.52
N LYS A 52 24.62 -1.99 9.03
CA LYS A 52 24.56 -1.40 7.69
C LYS A 52 25.42 -0.13 7.67
N ALA A 53 26.59 -0.23 7.08
CA ALA A 53 27.48 0.88 6.79
C ALA A 53 27.14 1.46 5.41
N TYR A 54 27.04 2.78 5.33
CA TYR A 54 26.79 3.50 4.09
C TYR A 54 27.72 4.69 4.00
N ASN A 55 28.26 4.93 2.82
CA ASN A 55 28.89 6.21 2.55
C ASN A 55 27.83 7.21 2.11
N ILE A 56 27.92 8.46 2.58
CA ILE A 56 27.05 9.53 2.11
C ILE A 56 27.16 9.75 0.59
N GLN A 57 28.34 9.50 0.02
CA GLN A 57 28.54 9.54 -1.43
C GLN A 57 27.72 8.48 -2.18
N ASP A 58 27.31 7.40 -1.52
CA ASP A 58 26.51 6.35 -2.14
C ASP A 58 25.04 6.76 -2.29
N VAL A 59 24.56 7.74 -1.53
CA VAL A 59 23.13 8.15 -1.57
C VAL A 59 22.76 8.66 -2.95
N ASP A 60 23.61 9.50 -3.55
CA ASP A 60 23.35 10.06 -4.88
C ASP A 60 23.43 8.99 -5.97
N SER A 61 24.43 8.11 -5.90
CA SER A 61 24.60 7.04 -6.88
C SER A 61 23.48 6.01 -6.81
N ILE A 62 23.01 5.64 -5.61
CA ILE A 62 21.87 4.73 -5.43
C ILE A 62 20.58 5.37 -5.96
N PHE A 63 20.32 6.65 -5.65
CA PHE A 63 19.16 7.36 -6.21
C PHE A 63 19.19 7.36 -7.74
N MET A 64 20.33 7.75 -8.32
CA MET A 64 20.49 7.79 -9.78
C MET A 64 20.35 6.41 -10.40
N ALA A 65 20.92 5.37 -9.79
CA ALA A 65 20.80 3.99 -10.26
C ALA A 65 19.33 3.52 -10.31
N GLU A 66 18.54 3.84 -9.28
CA GLU A 66 17.10 3.53 -9.26
C GLU A 66 16.33 4.28 -10.35
N VAL A 67 16.60 5.56 -10.54
CA VAL A 67 15.96 6.35 -11.61
C VAL A 67 16.35 5.84 -12.99
N GLU A 68 17.63 5.60 -13.24
CA GLU A 68 18.12 5.09 -14.52
C GLU A 68 17.56 3.71 -14.84
N LYS A 69 17.40 2.85 -13.83
CA LYS A 69 16.74 1.56 -13.98
C LYS A 69 15.30 1.74 -14.47
N MET A 70 14.54 2.65 -13.88
CA MET A 70 13.17 2.96 -14.33
C MET A 70 13.14 3.54 -15.75
N ILE A 71 14.13 4.38 -16.12
CA ILE A 71 14.24 4.91 -17.48
C ILE A 71 14.54 3.77 -18.46
N ARG A 72 15.49 2.90 -18.16
CA ARG A 72 15.82 1.73 -18.98
C ARG A 72 14.60 0.81 -19.17
N ASP A 73 13.83 0.57 -18.11
CA ASP A 73 12.58 -0.21 -18.19
C ASP A 73 11.59 0.40 -19.20
N LEU A 74 11.51 1.73 -19.28
CA LEU A 74 10.68 2.43 -20.25
C LEU A 74 11.24 2.36 -21.68
N GLU A 75 12.55 2.46 -21.87
CA GLU A 75 13.22 2.40 -23.17
C GLU A 75 13.12 1.02 -23.83
N VAL A 76 13.30 -0.04 -23.04
CA VAL A 76 13.22 -1.43 -23.52
C VAL A 76 11.79 -1.96 -23.54
N SER A 77 10.84 -1.24 -22.94
CA SER A 77 9.43 -1.66 -22.89
C SER A 77 8.89 -1.90 -24.31
N PRO A 78 8.22 -3.05 -24.55
CA PRO A 78 7.52 -3.28 -25.81
C PRO A 78 6.29 -2.37 -25.97
N ILE A 79 5.85 -1.70 -24.89
CA ILE A 79 4.71 -0.77 -24.88
C ILE A 79 5.20 0.61 -25.35
N ARG A 80 5.43 0.75 -26.66
CA ARG A 80 6.04 1.94 -27.26
C ARG A 80 5.04 2.98 -27.78
N ALA A 81 3.79 2.60 -27.96
CA ALA A 81 2.73 3.48 -28.45
C ALA A 81 1.59 3.54 -27.43
N PRO A 82 0.87 4.67 -27.32
CA PRO A 82 -0.43 4.64 -26.67
C PRO A 82 -1.27 3.58 -27.39
N HIS A 83 -1.58 2.50 -26.68
CA HIS A 83 -2.58 1.55 -27.15
C HIS A 83 -3.84 2.38 -27.46
N PRO A 84 -4.58 2.13 -28.56
CA PRO A 84 -5.80 2.89 -28.90
C PRO A 84 -6.88 2.95 -27.79
N GLY A 85 -6.71 2.24 -26.68
CA GLY A 85 -7.59 2.31 -25.52
C GLY A 85 -7.36 3.55 -24.67
N THR A 86 -8.45 4.11 -24.15
CA THR A 86 -8.40 5.11 -23.08
C THR A 86 -8.17 4.43 -21.74
N TRP A 87 -7.36 5.04 -20.86
CA TRP A 87 -7.20 4.58 -19.49
C TRP A 87 -7.48 5.72 -18.51
N LYS A 88 -7.92 5.37 -17.31
CA LYS A 88 -8.13 6.30 -16.19
C LYS A 88 -7.56 5.67 -14.92
N ALA A 89 -6.92 6.49 -14.08
CA ALA A 89 -6.43 6.06 -12.78
C ALA A 89 -7.08 6.92 -11.69
N PHE A 90 -7.55 6.27 -10.62
CA PHE A 90 -8.25 6.93 -9.52
C PHE A 90 -7.64 6.54 -8.18
N LYS A 91 -7.59 7.51 -7.26
CA LYS A 91 -7.32 7.25 -5.85
C LYS A 91 -8.65 7.01 -5.14
N ALA A 92 -8.88 5.78 -4.69
CA ALA A 92 -10.13 5.38 -4.03
C ALA A 92 -9.88 4.31 -2.96
N ASP A 93 -10.85 4.14 -2.07
CA ASP A 93 -10.92 2.98 -1.18
C ASP A 93 -11.68 1.86 -1.90
N SER A 94 -11.12 0.66 -1.98
CA SER A 94 -11.78 -0.47 -2.65
C SER A 94 -13.15 -0.86 -2.05
N ARG A 95 -13.44 -0.45 -0.81
CA ARG A 95 -14.74 -0.64 -0.15
C ARG A 95 -15.80 0.37 -0.59
N SER A 96 -15.39 1.41 -1.33
CA SER A 96 -16.27 2.45 -1.89
C SER A 96 -15.60 3.05 -3.13
N LEU A 97 -15.81 2.41 -4.28
CA LEU A 97 -15.20 2.83 -5.54
C LEU A 97 -16.05 3.93 -6.21
N PRO A 98 -15.44 4.96 -6.81
CA PRO A 98 -16.17 6.02 -7.48
C PRO A 98 -16.75 5.55 -8.83
N GLY A 99 -17.79 6.23 -9.29
CA GLY A 99 -18.38 6.03 -10.62
C GLY A 99 -19.37 4.87 -10.71
N ASN A 100 -20.07 4.81 -11.85
CA ASN A 100 -21.06 3.77 -12.19
C ASN A 100 -20.76 3.12 -13.55
N GLU A 101 -19.56 3.35 -14.11
CA GLU A 101 -19.10 2.63 -15.29
C GLU A 101 -18.96 1.15 -14.94
N THR A 102 -19.32 0.26 -15.88
CA THR A 102 -19.20 -1.19 -15.68
C THR A 102 -18.10 -1.77 -16.57
N PHE A 103 -17.52 -2.88 -16.13
CA PHE A 103 -16.38 -3.52 -16.77
C PHE A 103 -16.72 -4.98 -17.11
N SER A 104 -16.31 -5.44 -18.30
CA SER A 104 -16.40 -6.84 -18.73
C SER A 104 -15.47 -7.76 -17.95
N ALA A 105 -14.38 -7.21 -17.40
CA ALA A 105 -13.43 -7.91 -16.57
C ALA A 105 -12.87 -7.01 -15.48
N VAL A 106 -12.78 -7.54 -14.27
CA VAL A 106 -12.14 -6.93 -13.10
C VAL A 106 -11.05 -7.87 -12.61
N ILE A 107 -9.83 -7.37 -12.46
CA ILE A 107 -8.70 -8.12 -11.93
C ILE A 107 -8.31 -7.50 -10.60
N THR A 108 -8.23 -8.31 -9.54
CA THR A 108 -7.94 -7.83 -8.19
C THR A 108 -7.01 -8.79 -7.42
N SER A 109 -6.26 -8.24 -6.48
CA SER A 109 -5.41 -9.00 -5.57
C SER A 109 -5.54 -8.40 -4.15
N PRO A 110 -6.68 -8.58 -3.48
CA PRO A 110 -6.92 -7.99 -2.17
C PRO A 110 -5.91 -8.51 -1.14
N PRO A 111 -5.54 -7.70 -0.13
CA PRO A 111 -4.56 -8.13 0.87
C PRO A 111 -5.05 -9.37 1.62
N TYR A 112 -4.14 -10.31 1.86
CA TYR A 112 -4.43 -11.48 2.68
C TYR A 112 -4.53 -11.12 4.17
N LEU A 113 -5.28 -11.94 4.91
CA LEU A 113 -5.38 -11.88 6.37
C LEU A 113 -4.08 -12.35 7.03
N ASN A 114 -3.02 -11.53 6.95
CA ASN A 114 -1.65 -11.90 7.36
C ASN A 114 -1.12 -11.10 8.56
N ARG A 115 -1.92 -10.19 9.14
CA ARG A 115 -1.56 -9.31 10.27
C ARG A 115 -0.44 -8.30 9.97
N HIS A 116 0.04 -8.19 8.73
CA HIS A 116 1.09 -7.24 8.40
C HIS A 116 0.53 -5.82 8.26
N ASP A 117 1.04 -4.92 9.10
CA ASP A 117 0.77 -3.49 8.99
C ASP A 117 1.81 -2.86 8.06
N TYR A 118 1.46 -2.72 6.79
CA TYR A 118 2.36 -2.12 5.80
C TYR A 118 2.70 -0.67 6.09
N THR A 119 1.88 0.06 6.86
CA THR A 119 2.21 1.44 7.27
C THR A 119 3.39 1.48 8.26
N ARG A 120 3.66 0.38 8.95
CA ARG A 120 4.82 0.22 9.84
C ARG A 120 6.04 -0.34 9.10
N ILE A 121 5.83 -1.27 8.18
CA ILE A 121 6.91 -1.88 7.38
C ILE A 121 7.53 -0.85 6.43
N PHE A 122 6.70 0.01 5.83
CA PHE A 122 7.11 1.05 4.88
C PHE A 122 7.11 2.46 5.51
N LEU A 123 7.41 2.54 6.81
CA LEU A 123 7.36 3.79 7.56
C LEU A 123 8.25 4.87 6.95
N LEU A 124 9.47 4.52 6.54
CA LEU A 124 10.42 5.50 5.99
C LEU A 124 9.99 5.98 4.61
N GLU A 125 9.51 5.07 3.77
CA GLU A 125 8.99 5.35 2.43
C GLU A 125 7.72 6.22 2.46
N LEU A 126 6.97 6.19 3.57
CA LEU A 126 5.83 7.09 3.78
C LEU A 126 6.25 8.42 4.42
N ALA A 127 7.11 8.38 5.44
CA ALA A 127 7.48 9.54 6.22
C ALA A 127 8.42 10.49 5.46
N ILE A 128 9.43 9.97 4.77
CA ILE A 128 10.49 10.79 4.17
C ILE A 128 10.02 11.41 2.85
N PRO A 129 9.66 10.64 1.80
CA PRO A 129 9.27 11.22 0.52
C PRO A 129 8.08 12.17 0.63
N PHE A 130 7.07 11.80 1.43
CA PHE A 130 5.79 12.53 1.50
C PHE A 130 5.63 13.43 2.73
N LEU A 131 6.65 13.54 3.60
CA LEU A 131 6.55 14.23 4.90
C LEU A 131 5.34 13.82 5.74
N MET A 132 4.98 12.53 5.71
CA MET A 132 3.86 12.08 6.53
C MET A 132 4.19 12.21 8.02
N THR A 133 3.41 13.03 8.71
CA THR A 133 3.49 13.16 10.16
C THR A 133 3.02 11.88 10.86
N GLU A 134 3.36 11.72 12.13
CA GLU A 134 2.86 10.62 12.95
C GLU A 134 1.31 10.55 12.93
N ILE A 135 0.65 11.71 12.99
CA ILE A 135 -0.81 11.82 12.92
C ILE A 135 -1.33 11.31 11.57
N ALA A 136 -0.69 11.72 10.47
CA ALA A 136 -1.08 11.28 9.12
C ALA A 136 -0.86 9.77 8.94
N LEU A 137 0.26 9.23 9.43
CA LEU A 137 0.56 7.79 9.39
C LEU A 137 -0.42 6.98 10.23
N LYS A 138 -0.74 7.45 11.43
CA LYS A 138 -1.74 6.83 12.33
C LYS A 138 -3.12 6.83 11.68
N ARG A 139 -3.51 7.93 11.04
CA ARG A 139 -4.77 8.02 10.28
C ARG A 139 -4.78 7.02 9.13
N LEU A 140 -3.72 6.98 8.31
CA LEU A 140 -3.60 6.02 7.21
C LEU A 140 -3.74 4.57 7.72
N ARG A 141 -3.04 4.22 8.79
CA ARG A 141 -3.11 2.90 9.45
C ARG A 141 -4.52 2.52 9.89
N TYR A 142 -5.30 3.48 10.37
CA TYR A 142 -6.67 3.19 10.78
C TYR A 142 -7.60 3.00 9.59
N THR A 143 -7.30 3.66 8.47
CA THR A 143 -8.12 3.60 7.26
C THR A 143 -7.83 2.40 6.36
N THR A 144 -6.77 1.62 6.57
CA THR A 144 -6.50 0.43 5.75
C THR A 144 -7.59 -0.64 5.90
N LEU A 145 -7.58 -1.63 5.00
CA LEU A 145 -8.33 -2.87 5.19
C LEU A 145 -7.94 -3.53 6.50
N ARG A 146 -8.91 -4.11 7.22
CA ARG A 146 -8.71 -4.74 8.54
C ARG A 146 -7.97 -6.09 8.49
N SER A 147 -6.91 -6.19 7.68
CA SER A 147 -6.00 -7.33 7.62
C SER A 147 -4.92 -7.33 8.72
N HIS A 148 -4.86 -6.27 9.55
CA HIS A 148 -3.98 -6.15 10.71
C HIS A 148 -4.69 -5.52 11.93
N VAL A 149 -4.18 -5.78 13.13
CA VAL A 149 -4.86 -5.47 14.42
C VAL A 149 -5.01 -3.98 14.75
N GLU A 150 -4.35 -3.11 13.99
CA GLU A 150 -4.39 -1.66 14.22
C GLU A 150 -5.45 -0.95 13.37
N ALA A 151 -5.83 -1.56 12.24
CA ALA A 151 -6.86 -1.04 11.36
C ALA A 151 -8.20 -0.92 12.08
N LYS A 152 -8.98 0.10 11.71
CA LYS A 152 -10.25 0.43 12.35
C LYS A 152 -11.37 0.38 11.33
N ARG A 153 -12.59 0.15 11.82
CA ARG A 153 -13.78 0.19 10.98
C ARG A 153 -13.95 1.60 10.40
N GLN A 154 -14.08 1.68 9.07
CA GLN A 154 -14.29 2.94 8.36
C GLN A 154 -15.70 3.10 7.80
N PHE A 155 -16.37 1.98 7.51
CA PHE A 155 -17.66 1.94 6.84
C PHE A 155 -18.67 1.17 7.68
N ASN A 156 -19.92 1.62 7.64
CA ASN A 156 -21.05 0.86 8.18
C ASN A 156 -21.47 -0.22 7.19
N ASN A 157 -21.88 -1.36 7.72
CA ASN A 157 -22.28 -2.52 6.93
C ASN A 157 -23.80 -2.62 6.81
N GLY A 158 -24.39 -1.94 5.82
CA GLY A 158 -25.84 -1.92 5.65
C GLY A 158 -26.50 -3.32 5.64
N ASN A 159 -25.87 -4.32 5.02
CA ASN A 159 -26.45 -5.66 4.81
C ASN A 159 -25.46 -6.83 5.02
N TYR A 160 -24.32 -6.61 5.68
CA TYR A 160 -23.35 -7.71 5.88
C TYR A 160 -23.92 -8.71 6.89
N SER A 161 -24.10 -9.96 6.46
CA SER A 161 -24.37 -11.07 7.35
C SER A 161 -23.12 -11.94 7.48
N GLN A 162 -22.68 -12.14 8.72
CA GLN A 162 -21.46 -12.90 8.97
C GLN A 162 -21.63 -14.37 8.58
N PRO A 163 -20.72 -14.95 7.75
CA PRO A 163 -20.82 -16.35 7.38
C PRO A 163 -20.77 -17.28 8.61
N ARG A 164 -21.62 -18.31 8.64
CA ARG A 164 -21.69 -19.27 9.77
C ARG A 164 -20.32 -19.88 10.10
N LYS A 165 -19.58 -20.31 9.08
CA LYS A 165 -18.21 -20.84 9.26
C LYS A 165 -17.29 -19.85 9.99
N LEU A 166 -17.42 -18.55 9.70
CA LEU A 166 -16.64 -17.53 10.39
C LEU A 166 -17.08 -17.38 11.85
N VAL A 167 -18.40 -17.40 12.13
CA VAL A 167 -18.90 -17.41 13.52
C VAL A 167 -18.30 -18.57 14.31
N ASP A 168 -18.29 -19.77 13.74
CA ASP A 168 -17.78 -20.97 14.40
C ASP A 168 -16.27 -20.85 14.67
N VAL A 169 -15.48 -20.41 13.69
CA VAL A 169 -14.03 -20.14 13.85
C VAL A 169 -13.75 -19.09 14.92
N LEU A 170 -14.52 -17.99 14.96
CA LEU A 170 -14.32 -16.94 15.95
C LEU A 170 -14.64 -17.41 17.38
N LYS A 171 -15.68 -18.23 17.55
CA LYS A 171 -16.00 -18.86 18.84
C LYS A 171 -14.88 -19.78 19.30
N GLU A 172 -14.33 -20.59 18.40
CA GLU A 172 -13.20 -21.46 18.71
C GLU A 172 -11.95 -20.67 19.11
N LEU A 173 -11.66 -19.57 18.41
CA LEU A 173 -10.53 -18.69 18.73
C LEU A 173 -10.66 -18.02 20.10
N GLN A 174 -11.88 -17.67 20.53
CA GLN A 174 -12.12 -17.10 21.86
C GLN A 174 -11.77 -18.06 23.00
N ASN A 175 -11.81 -19.37 22.76
CA ASN A 175 -11.52 -20.40 23.75
C ASN A 175 -10.03 -20.80 23.79
N ARG A 176 -9.17 -20.13 23.02
CA ARG A 176 -7.74 -20.43 22.91
C ARG A 176 -6.90 -19.27 23.47
N PRO A 177 -5.72 -19.53 24.05
CA PRO A 177 -4.78 -18.47 24.38
C PRO A 177 -4.29 -17.82 23.09
N LEU A 178 -4.56 -16.53 22.92
CA LEU A 178 -4.15 -15.76 21.75
C LEU A 178 -2.96 -14.88 22.10
N ASN A 179 -1.99 -14.77 21.17
CA ASN A 179 -0.89 -13.81 21.31
C ASN A 179 -1.33 -12.35 21.11
N ASN A 180 -2.58 -12.12 20.72
CA ASN A 180 -3.20 -10.80 20.62
C ASN A 180 -4.73 -10.95 20.69
N GLU A 181 -5.34 -10.34 21.70
CA GLU A 181 -6.78 -10.41 21.95
C GLU A 181 -7.63 -9.73 20.87
N ARG A 182 -7.04 -8.83 20.06
CA ARG A 182 -7.75 -8.16 18.96
C ARG A 182 -7.88 -9.02 17.71
N LEU A 183 -7.26 -10.19 17.67
CA LEU A 183 -7.33 -11.11 16.53
C LEU A 183 -8.77 -11.42 16.08
N PRO A 184 -9.69 -11.85 16.95
CA PRO A 184 -11.05 -12.18 16.52
C PRO A 184 -11.75 -10.98 15.88
N THR A 185 -11.58 -9.77 16.46
CA THR A 185 -12.13 -8.53 15.92
C THR A 185 -11.52 -8.16 14.57
N MET A 186 -10.20 -8.33 14.40
CA MET A 186 -9.50 -8.12 13.13
C MET A 186 -10.03 -9.08 12.06
N ILE A 187 -10.13 -10.37 12.37
CA ILE A 187 -10.62 -11.38 11.43
C ILE A 187 -12.07 -11.08 11.03
N ALA A 188 -12.96 -10.82 11.99
CA ALA A 188 -14.35 -10.45 11.70
C ALA A 188 -14.43 -9.20 10.80
N GLY A 189 -13.63 -8.18 11.13
CA GLY A 189 -13.56 -6.95 10.36
C GLY A 189 -12.97 -7.11 8.96
N TYR A 190 -12.02 -8.01 8.77
CA TYR A 190 -11.49 -8.36 7.46
C TYR A 190 -12.59 -8.90 6.55
N PHE A 191 -13.39 -9.86 7.01
CA PHE A 191 -14.48 -10.42 6.20
C PHE A 191 -15.56 -9.38 5.89
N GLU A 192 -15.87 -8.49 6.82
CA GLU A 192 -16.78 -7.37 6.56
C GLU A 192 -16.22 -6.41 5.50
N ASP A 193 -14.93 -6.06 5.59
CA ASP A 193 -14.26 -5.22 4.59
C ASP A 193 -14.18 -5.89 3.21
N MET A 194 -13.90 -7.20 3.17
CA MET A 194 -13.90 -8.00 1.95
C MET A 194 -15.28 -8.07 1.32
N TYR A 195 -16.34 -8.20 2.12
CA TYR A 195 -17.72 -8.11 1.63
C TYR A 195 -18.00 -6.76 0.97
N LEU A 196 -17.61 -5.64 1.60
CA LEU A 196 -17.81 -4.31 1.04
C LEU A 196 -17.05 -4.13 -0.28
N MET A 197 -15.80 -4.59 -0.33
CA MET A 197 -14.99 -4.54 -1.55
C MET A 197 -15.59 -5.41 -2.66
N LEU A 198 -15.93 -6.67 -2.38
CA LEU A 198 -16.55 -7.56 -3.35
C LEU A 198 -17.89 -7.03 -3.87
N ARG A 199 -18.66 -6.34 -3.02
CA ARG A 199 -19.90 -5.66 -3.42
C ARG A 199 -19.62 -4.52 -4.41
N GLU A 200 -18.57 -3.73 -4.19
CA GLU A 200 -18.17 -2.69 -5.14
C GLU A 200 -17.68 -3.28 -6.47
N LEU A 201 -16.89 -4.37 -6.42
CA LEU A 201 -16.47 -5.05 -7.64
C LEU A 201 -17.67 -5.60 -8.41
N TYR A 202 -18.62 -6.24 -7.72
CA TYR A 202 -19.85 -6.72 -8.34
C TYR A 202 -20.66 -5.58 -8.96
N ARG A 203 -20.84 -4.46 -8.27
CA ARG A 203 -21.55 -3.28 -8.76
C ARG A 203 -20.94 -2.71 -10.04
N LEU A 204 -19.62 -2.75 -10.16
CA LEU A 204 -18.87 -2.25 -11.31
C LEU A 204 -18.61 -3.33 -12.37
N THR A 205 -19.14 -4.54 -12.22
CA THR A 205 -19.00 -5.60 -13.23
C THR A 205 -20.31 -5.73 -13.99
N GLU A 206 -20.25 -5.78 -15.32
CA GLU A 206 -21.45 -5.96 -16.14
C GLU A 206 -22.03 -7.38 -16.02
N PRO A 207 -23.32 -7.62 -16.34
CA PRO A 207 -23.88 -8.97 -16.39
C PRO A 207 -23.06 -9.90 -17.31
N GLY A 208 -22.58 -11.01 -16.76
CA GLY A 208 -21.71 -11.97 -17.48
C GLY A 208 -20.22 -11.61 -17.47
N GLY A 209 -19.85 -10.45 -16.93
CA GLY A 209 -18.45 -10.07 -16.71
C GLY A 209 -17.74 -10.95 -15.68
N LYS A 210 -16.41 -10.95 -15.71
CA LYS A 210 -15.58 -11.80 -14.83
C LYS A 210 -14.84 -10.98 -13.79
N VAL A 211 -14.80 -11.50 -12.57
CA VAL A 211 -13.92 -11.00 -11.51
C VAL A 211 -12.86 -12.07 -11.23
N VAL A 212 -11.58 -11.71 -11.37
CA VAL A 212 -10.41 -12.58 -11.17
C VAL A 212 -9.61 -12.08 -9.98
#